data_AF-A0A4Q3KFS2-F1
#
_entry.id   AF-A0A4Q3KFS2-F1
#
_cell.length_a   1.000
_cell.length_b   1.000
_cell.length_c   1.000
_cell.angle_alpha   90.00
_cell.angle_beta   90.00
_cell.angle_gamma   90.00
#
_symmetry.space_group_name_H-M   'P 1'
#
loop_
_entity.id
_entity.type
_entity.pdbx_description
1 polymer ?
#
loop_
_entity_poly.entity_id
_entity_poly.type
_entity_poly.pdbx_seq_one_letter_code
_entity_poly.pdbx_strand_id
1 'polypeptide(L)' 'MAYDNKEEHARVFRHTVRFKKADQKLLEVLSDRLGIQKATLIENMAMRAAEKELQELGLLGCATAYVGSQLSR' A
#
# COMPACT_ATOMS: atom_id res chain seq x y z
N MET A 1 -25.78 -6.74 24.78
CA MET A 1 -24.31 -6.76 24.59
C MET A 1 -24.09 -6.97 23.11
N ALA A 2 -23.76 -5.92 22.36
CA ALA A 2 -23.48 -6.01 20.93
C ALA A 2 -22.10 -6.68 20.78
N TYR A 3 -22.04 -7.74 19.99
CA TYR A 3 -20.81 -8.47 19.73
C TYR A 3 -19.77 -7.51 19.13
N ASP A 4 -18.57 -7.52 19.72
CA ASP A 4 -17.39 -6.78 19.28
C ASP A 4 -16.99 -7.20 17.85
N ASN A 5 -17.56 -6.54 16.84
CA ASN A 5 -17.06 -6.58 15.46
C ASN A 5 -15.70 -5.86 15.39
N LYS A 6 -14.63 -6.55 15.83
CA LYS A 6 -13.24 -6.09 15.66
C LYS A 6 -12.73 -6.23 14.22
N GLU A 7 -13.46 -6.93 13.35
CA GLU A 7 -13.08 -7.17 11.95
C GLU A 7 -13.72 -6.19 10.95
N GLU A 8 -14.79 -5.47 11.29
CA GLU A 8 -15.50 -4.57 10.34
C GLU A 8 -14.82 -3.20 10.13
N HIS A 9 -13.77 -2.90 10.87
CA HIS A 9 -12.96 -1.71 10.65
C HIS A 9 -11.54 -2.10 10.29
N ALA A 10 -11.37 -2.82 9.17
CA ALA A 10 -10.14 -2.72 8.39
C ALA A 10 -9.94 -1.22 8.10
N ARG A 11 -9.19 -0.54 8.97
CA ARG A 11 -9.05 0.92 8.98
C ARG A 11 -8.57 1.31 7.59
N VAL A 12 -9.46 1.90 6.78
CA VAL A 12 -9.09 2.47 5.48
C VAL A 12 -8.22 3.67 5.78
N PHE A 13 -6.91 3.42 5.97
CA PHE A 13 -5.92 4.43 6.27
C PHE A 13 -5.74 5.29 5.03
N ARG A 14 -6.54 6.36 4.92
CA ARG A 14 -6.42 7.35 3.84
C ARG A 14 -5.08 8.06 3.95
N HIS A 15 -4.14 7.69 3.09
CA HIS A 15 -2.87 8.38 2.95
C HIS A 15 -3.08 9.58 2.02
N THR A 16 -2.89 10.79 2.56
CA THR A 16 -2.95 12.02 1.77
C THR A 16 -1.55 12.59 1.65
N VAL A 17 -1.08 12.76 0.42
CA VAL A 17 0.26 13.26 0.10
C VAL A 17 0.15 14.51 -0.77
N ARG A 18 0.95 15.53 -0.45
CA ARG A 18 1.05 16.77 -1.22
C ARG A 18 2.30 16.72 -2.11
N PHE A 19 2.09 16.77 -3.42
CA PHE A 19 3.17 16.80 -4.40
C PHE A 19 3.51 18.24 -4.80
N LYS A 20 4.74 18.47 -5.25
CA LYS A 20 5.07 19.72 -5.94
C LYS A 20 4.37 19.74 -7.31
N LYS A 21 4.15 20.94 -7.86
CA LYS A 21 3.45 21.12 -9.14
C LYS A 21 4.10 20.36 -10.30
N ALA A 22 5.44 20.26 -10.31
CA ALA A 22 6.16 19.51 -11.34
C ALA A 22 5.86 18.00 -11.27
N ASP A 23 5.96 17.41 -10.08
CA ASP A 23 5.66 16.00 -9.85
C ASP A 23 4.19 15.67 -10.12
N GLN A 24 3.30 16.61 -9.80
CA GLN A 24 1.86 16.46 -10.05
C GLN A 24 1.53 16.33 -11.55
N LYS A 25 2.18 17.14 -12.40
CA LYS A 25 2.06 17.05 -13.87
C LYS A 25 2.66 15.77 -14.42
N LEU A 26 3.81 15.35 -13.89
CA LEU A 26 4.45 14.12 -14.31
C LEU A 26 3.57 12.90 -14.01
N LEU A 27 2.98 12.84 -12.81
CA LEU A 27 2.03 11.79 -12.44
C LEU A 27 0.78 11.77 -13.31
N GLU A 28 0.29 12.94 -13.72
CA GLU A 28 -0.87 13.07 -14.61
C GLU A 28 -0.57 12.54 -16.02
N VAL A 29 0.58 12.93 -16.60
CA VAL A 29 1.01 12.42 -17.91
C VAL A 29 1.24 10.90 -17.88
N LEU A 30 1.80 10.38 -16.79
CA LEU A 30 2.01 8.93 -16.63
C LEU A 30 0.70 8.18 -16.46
N SER A 31 -0.26 8.72 -15.69
CA SER A 31 -1.58 8.10 -15.54
C SER A 31 -2.32 8.04 -16.87
N ASP A 32 -2.25 9.12 -17.66
CA ASP A 32 -2.91 9.20 -18.97
C ASP A 32 -2.33 8.21 -19.97
N ARG A 33 -0.99 8.07 -20.01
CA ARG A 33 -0.33 7.11 -20.90
C ARG A 33 -0.63 5.66 -20.57
N LEU A 34 -0.78 5.35 -19.28
CA LEU A 34 -1.07 3.99 -18.81
C LEU A 34 -2.57 3.69 -18.79
N GLY A 35 -3.43 4.70 -18.97
CA GLY A 35 -4.88 4.56 -18.93
C GLY A 35 -5.42 4.19 -17.55
N ILE A 36 -4.68 4.50 -16.48
CA ILE A 36 -5.04 4.13 -15.10
C ILE A 36 -5.31 5.38 -14.25
N GLN A 37 -6.10 5.20 -13.19
CA GLN A 37 -6.33 6.29 -12.25
C GLN A 37 -5.03 6.67 -11.52
N LYS A 38 -4.83 7.97 -11.32
CA LYS A 38 -3.65 8.52 -10.64
C LYS A 38 -3.41 7.93 -9.24
N ALA A 39 -4.48 7.68 -8.48
CA ALA A 39 -4.38 7.05 -7.16
C ALA A 39 -3.78 5.63 -7.26
N THR A 40 -4.31 4.82 -8.19
CA THR A 40 -3.83 3.46 -8.47
C THR A 40 -2.37 3.46 -8.96
N LEU A 41 -1.96 4.43 -9.78
CA LEU A 41 -0.57 4.57 -10.19
C LEU A 41 0.35 4.82 -8.98
N ILE A 42 -0.01 5.77 -8.11
CA ILE A 42 0.79 6.12 -6.92
C ILE A 42 0.90 4.91 -5.99
N GLU A 43 -0.21 4.22 -5.77
CA GLU A 43 -0.25 3.03 -4.92
C GLU A 43 0.66 1.91 -5.47
N ASN A 44 0.54 1.58 -6.76
CA ASN A 44 1.39 0.58 -7.41
C ASN A 44 2.88 0.94 -7.35
N MET A 45 3.23 2.21 -7.54
CA MET A 45 4.61 2.67 -7.43
C MET A 45 5.13 2.55 -5.99
N ALA A 46 4.31 2.90 -5.01
CA ALA A 46 4.67 2.80 -3.60
C ALA A 46 4.85 1.33 -3.17
N MET A 47 3.97 0.43 -3.58
CA MET A 47 4.11 -1.00 -3.30
C MET A 47 5.41 -1.56 -3.87
N ARG A 48 5.72 -1.29 -5.14
CA ARG A 48 6.97 -1.74 -5.77
C ARG A 48 8.22 -1.20 -5.09
N ALA A 49 8.19 0.06 -4.66
CA ALA A 49 9.29 0.66 -3.91
C ALA A 49 9.47 -0.04 -2.55
N ALA A 50 8.37 -0.27 -1.82
CA ALA A 50 8.39 -0.99 -0.55
C ALA A 50 8.87 -2.44 -0.70
N GLU A 51 8.42 -3.15 -1.74
CA GLU A 51 8.89 -4.50 -2.06
C GLU A 51 10.39 -4.53 -2.31
N LYS A 52 10.92 -3.56 -3.05
CA LYS A 52 12.35 -3.45 -3.31
C LYS A 52 13.14 -3.20 -2.02
N GLU A 53 12.69 -2.27 -1.17
CA GLU A 53 13.31 -2.01 0.12
C GLU A 53 13.26 -3.25 1.03
N LEU A 54 12.13 -3.96 1.05
CA LEU A 54 11.99 -5.23 1.78
C LEU A 54 12.91 -6.33 1.23
N GLN A 55 13.17 -6.32 -0.07
CA GLN A 55 14.13 -7.23 -0.71
C GLN A 55 15.55 -6.95 -0.27
N GLU A 56 15.95 -5.67 -0.26
CA GLU A 56 17.27 -5.22 0.18
C GLU A 56 17.50 -5.53 1.66
N LEU A 57 16.45 -5.46 2.49
CA LEU A 57 16.48 -5.83 3.90
C LEU A 57 16.45 -7.36 4.14
N GLY A 58 16.31 -8.18 3.08
CA GLY A 58 16.22 -9.65 3.20
C GLY A 58 14.94 -10.15 3.88
N LEU A 59 13.92 -9.30 4.02
CA LEU A 59 12.64 -9.59 4.70
C LEU A 59 11.56 -10.13 3.77
N LEU A 60 11.87 -10.31 2.49
CA LEU A 60 10.96 -10.79 1.45
C LEU A 60 10.70 -12.29 1.67
N GLY A 61 9.75 -12.58 2.57
CA GLY A 61 9.41 -13.94 3.05
C GLY A 61 9.05 -14.01 4.54
N CYS A 62 9.29 -12.94 5.32
CA CYS A 62 8.96 -12.93 6.75
C CYS A 62 7.56 -12.39 7.06
N ALA A 63 6.97 -11.60 6.16
CA ALA A 63 5.62 -11.05 6.33
C ALA A 63 4.50 -12.12 6.26
N THR A 64 4.72 -13.24 5.56
CA THR A 64 3.77 -14.37 5.53
C THR A 64 3.82 -15.22 6.79
N ALA A 65 4.88 -15.14 7.60
CA ALA A 65 5.01 -15.96 8.81
C ALA A 65 4.19 -15.44 9.99
N TYR A 66 3.93 -14.13 10.08
CA TYR A 66 3.24 -13.56 11.25
C TYR A 66 1.73 -13.87 11.27
N VAL A 67 1.11 -14.07 10.11
CA VAL A 67 -0.32 -14.43 10.01
C VAL A 67 -0.56 -15.90 10.39
N GLY A 68 0.41 -16.79 10.16
CA GLY A 68 0.31 -18.21 10.51
C GLY A 68 0.56 -18.54 11.99
N SER A 69 1.24 -17.66 12.73
CA SER A 69 1.64 -17.92 14.13
C SER A 69 0.62 -17.52 15.19
N GLN A 70 -0.51 -16.88 14.82
CA GLN A 70 -1.55 -16.48 15.78
C GLN A 70 -2.70 -17.49 15.92
N LEU A 71 -2.70 -18.61 15.18
CA LEU A 71 -3.76 -19.63 15.22
C LEU A 71 -3.37 -20.90 15.99
N SER A 72 -2.49 -20.79 16.98
CA SER A 72 -2.23 -21.88 17.95
C SER A 72 -1.85 -21.31 19.30
N ARG A 73 -2.86 -20.91 20.06
CA ARG A 73 -2.88 -20.99 21.53
C ARG A 73 -4.30 -21.29 21.98
#